data_AF-E9LUX2-F1
#
_entry.id   AF-E9LUX2-F1
#
_cell.length_a   1.000
_cell.length_b   1.000
_cell.length_c   1.000
_cell.angle_alpha   90.00
_cell.angle_beta   90.00
_cell.angle_gamma   90.00
#
_symmetry.space_group_name_H-M   'P 1'
#
loop_
_entity.id
_entity.type
_entity.pdbx_description
1 polymer ?
#
loop_
_entity_poly.entity_id
_entity_poly.type
_entity_poly.pdbx_seq_one_letter_code
_entity_poly.pdbx_strand_id
1 'polypeptide(L)' 'AHVDDMPNALSALSDLHAHKLRVDPVNFKLLSHCLLVTLAAHLPAEFTPAVHASLDKFLAPVSTVLTSKYR' A
#
# COMPACT_ATOMS: atom_id res chain seq x y z
N ALA A 1 -14.58 1.49 -5.23
CA ALA A 1 -14.87 1.91 -6.61
C ALA A 1 -13.63 2.18 -7.47
N HIS A 2 -12.40 2.24 -6.92
CA HIS A 2 -11.19 2.57 -7.69
C HIS A 2 -10.07 1.53 -7.57
N VAL A 3 -10.38 0.30 -7.14
CA VAL A 3 -9.35 -0.73 -6.99
C VAL A 3 -8.74 -1.12 -8.35
N ASP A 4 -9.55 -1.06 -9.40
CA ASP A 4 -9.15 -1.34 -10.78
C ASP A 4 -8.44 -0.16 -11.47
N ASP A 5 -8.52 1.05 -10.90
CA ASP A 5 -7.91 2.29 -11.45
C ASP A 5 -7.10 3.02 -10.37
N MET A 6 -6.25 2.26 -9.67
CA MET A 6 -5.43 2.76 -8.57
C MET A 6 -4.42 3.85 -8.99
N PRO A 7 -3.74 3.80 -10.16
CA PRO A 7 -2.82 4.84 -10.59
C PRO A 7 -3.47 6.22 -10.71
N ASN A 8 -4.67 6.28 -11.29
CA ASN A 8 -5.41 7.53 -11.44
C ASN A 8 -5.92 8.03 -10.08
N ALA A 9 -6.52 7.15 -9.29
CA ALA A 9 -7.07 7.49 -7.98
C ALA A 9 -5.99 7.97 -6.99
N LEU A 10 -4.76 7.45 -7.07
CA LEU A 10 -3.64 7.83 -6.21
C LEU A 10 -2.66 8.81 -6.86
N SER A 11 -2.96 9.36 -8.04
CA SER A 11 -2.02 10.15 -8.84
C SER A 11 -1.39 11.32 -8.06
N ALA A 12 -2.23 12.09 -7.34
CA ALA A 12 -1.78 13.22 -6.53
C ALA A 12 -0.92 12.79 -5.32
N LEU A 13 -1.17 11.61 -4.76
CA LEU A 13 -0.39 11.09 -3.64
C LEU A 13 0.97 10.56 -4.09
N SER A 14 1.03 9.97 -5.30
CA SER A 14 2.29 9.62 -5.97
C SER A 14 3.14 10.87 -6.22
N ASP A 15 2.54 11.96 -6.74
CA ASP A 15 3.24 13.24 -6.94
C ASP A 15 3.80 13.82 -5.63
N LEU A 16 2.99 13.77 -4.56
CA LEU A 16 3.40 14.24 -3.24
C LEU A 16 4.65 13.51 -2.73
N HIS A 17 4.66 12.18 -2.85
CA HIS A 17 5.78 11.36 -2.42
C HIS A 17 7.01 11.55 -3.30
N ALA A 18 6.87 11.56 -4.62
CA ALA A 18 7.99 11.71 -5.54
C ALA A 18 8.66 13.09 -5.47
N HIS A 19 7.88 14.16 -5.38
CA HIS A 19 8.42 15.51 -5.59
C HIS A 19 8.65 16.30 -4.30
N LYS A 20 7.86 16.06 -3.24
CA LYS A 20 7.97 16.80 -1.97
C LYS A 20 8.57 15.96 -0.84
N LEU A 21 7.93 14.84 -0.50
CA LEU A 21 8.32 14.06 0.67
C LEU A 21 9.61 13.26 0.45
N ARG A 22 9.78 12.72 -0.77
CA ARG A 22 10.97 11.96 -1.19
C ARG A 22 11.30 10.80 -0.23
N VAL A 23 10.27 10.08 0.18
CA VAL A 23 10.40 8.92 1.08
C VAL A 23 11.14 7.81 0.35
N ASP A 24 12.15 7.20 0.97
CA ASP A 24 12.80 6.03 0.34
C ASP A 24 11.76 4.93 0.04
N PRO A 25 11.63 4.46 -1.22
CA PRO A 25 10.68 3.43 -1.61
C PRO A 25 10.66 2.17 -0.72
N VAL A 26 11.78 1.84 -0.06
CA VAL A 26 11.86 0.68 0.85
C VAL A 26 10.91 0.82 2.05
N ASN A 27 10.65 2.04 2.52
CA ASN A 27 9.84 2.27 3.72
C ASN A 27 8.37 1.90 3.53
N PHE A 28 7.87 1.90 2.30
CA PHE A 28 6.50 1.46 2.02
C PHE A 28 6.31 -0.03 2.33
N LYS A 29 7.33 -0.87 2.15
CA LYS A 29 7.25 -2.30 2.54
C LYS A 29 7.15 -2.47 4.05
N LEU A 30 7.90 -1.65 4.80
CA LEU A 30 7.87 -1.67 6.26
C LEU A 30 6.49 -1.25 6.78
N LEU A 31 5.94 -0.17 6.24
CA LEU A 31 4.61 0.30 6.61
C LEU A 31 3.51 -0.71 6.24
N SER A 32 3.56 -1.29 5.03
CA SER A 32 2.61 -2.33 4.62
C SER A 32 2.63 -3.54 5.56
N HIS A 33 3.82 -3.96 6.01
CA HIS A 33 3.93 -5.04 6.99
C HIS A 33 3.32 -4.65 8.34
N CYS A 34 3.59 -3.45 8.84
CA CYS A 34 2.96 -2.96 10.07
C CYS A 34 1.43 -2.92 9.96
N LEU A 35 0.89 -2.47 8.83
CA LEU A 35 -0.57 -2.48 8.59
C LEU A 35 -1.14 -3.90 8.63
N LEU A 36 -0.47 -4.89 8.02
CA LEU A 36 -0.90 -6.29 8.09
C LEU A 36 -0.90 -6.82 9.53
N VAL A 37 0.16 -6.53 10.30
CA VAL A 37 0.25 -6.94 11.71
C VAL A 37 -0.87 -6.29 12.53
N THR A 38 -1.12 -5.00 12.32
CA THR A 38 -2.23 -4.29 13.00
C THR A 38 -3.58 -4.91 12.64
N LEU A 39 -3.85 -5.18 11.37
CA LEU A 39 -5.11 -5.82 10.96
C LEU A 39 -5.25 -7.22 11.56
N ALA A 40 -4.18 -8.01 11.59
CA ALA A 40 -4.18 -9.33 12.23
C ALA A 40 -4.49 -9.26 13.74
N ALA A 41 -3.95 -8.26 14.44
CA ALA A 41 -4.15 -8.07 15.87
C ALA A 41 -5.58 -7.62 16.22
N HIS A 42 -6.23 -6.88 15.33
CA HIS A 42 -7.55 -6.29 15.59
C HIS A 42 -8.73 -7.04 14.94
N LEU A 43 -8.49 -7.87 13.93
CA LEU A 43 -9.53 -8.59 13.18
C LEU A 43 -9.29 -10.11 13.20
N PRO A 44 -9.23 -10.75 14.39
CA PRO A 44 -8.80 -12.15 14.51
C PRO A 44 -9.74 -13.14 13.79
N ALA A 45 -11.02 -12.82 13.62
CA ALA A 45 -11.97 -13.69 12.93
C ALA A 45 -11.88 -13.54 11.40
N GLU A 46 -11.65 -12.32 10.92
CA GLU A 46 -11.64 -11.98 9.50
C GLU A 46 -10.26 -12.20 8.85
N PHE A 47 -9.18 -12.14 9.62
CA PHE A 47 -7.80 -12.28 9.14
C PHE A 47 -7.41 -13.74 8.86
N THR A 48 -8.22 -14.39 8.02
CA THR A 48 -7.96 -15.73 7.49
C THR A 48 -6.75 -15.72 6.54
N PRO A 49 -6.12 -16.87 6.23
CA PRO A 49 -5.00 -16.93 5.29
C PRO A 49 -5.31 -16.35 3.90
N ALA A 50 -6.53 -16.54 3.40
CA ALA A 50 -6.96 -15.98 2.12
C ALA A 50 -7.05 -14.45 2.17
N VAL A 51 -7.62 -13.89 3.25
CA VAL A 51 -7.72 -12.44 3.46
C VAL A 51 -6.34 -11.82 3.65
N HIS A 52 -5.44 -12.46 4.41
CA HIS A 52 -4.06 -12.04 4.53
C HIS A 52 -3.38 -11.95 3.16
N ALA A 53 -3.45 -13.02 2.35
CA ALA A 53 -2.86 -13.02 1.02
C ALA A 53 -3.45 -11.94 0.10
N SER A 54 -4.75 -11.67 0.20
CA SER A 54 -5.41 -10.60 -0.56
C SER A 54 -4.96 -9.20 -0.10
N LEU A 55 -4.82 -8.97 1.21
CA LEU A 55 -4.36 -7.68 1.75
C LEU A 55 -2.90 -7.41 1.41
N ASP A 56 -2.03 -8.41 1.51
CA ASP A 56 -0.63 -8.29 1.10
C ASP A 56 -0.52 -7.97 -0.41
N LYS A 57 -1.25 -8.72 -1.24
CA LYS A 57 -1.36 -8.46 -2.69
C LYS A 57 -1.99 -7.12 -3.03
N PHE A 58 -2.82 -6.55 -2.16
CA PHE A 58 -3.40 -5.22 -2.34
C PHE A 58 -2.42 -4.10 -1.95
N LEU A 59 -1.67 -4.28 -0.87
CA LEU A 59 -0.72 -3.26 -0.40
C LEU A 59 0.52 -3.15 -1.31
N ALA A 60 0.91 -4.23 -1.99
CA ALA A 60 2.03 -4.20 -2.94
C ALA A 60 1.83 -3.24 -4.14
N PRO A 61 0.71 -3.27 -4.90
CA PRO A 61 0.45 -2.32 -5.98
C PRO A 61 0.20 -0.91 -5.45
N VAL A 62 -0.37 -0.72 -4.25
CA VAL A 62 -0.46 0.61 -3.62
C VAL A 62 0.95 1.21 -3.49
N SER A 63 1.89 0.48 -2.89
CA SER A 63 3.28 0.93 -2.76
C SER A 63 3.95 1.18 -4.11
N THR A 64 3.68 0.32 -5.11
CA THR A 64 4.18 0.49 -6.48
C THR A 64 3.67 1.79 -7.11
N VAL A 65 2.39 2.09 -6.99
CA VAL A 65 1.78 3.31 -7.54
C VAL A 65 2.30 4.56 -6.83
N LEU A 66 2.47 4.52 -5.51
CA LEU A 66 3.00 5.67 -4.75
C LEU A 66 4.47 5.97 -5.05
N THR A 67 5.20 4.99 -5.58
CA THR A 67 6.62 5.12 -5.92
C THR A 67 6.87 5.25 -7.43
N SER A 68 5.82 5.17 -8.27
CA SER A 68 5.95 5.09 -9.73
C SER A 68 6.52 6.35 -10.38
N LYS A 69 6.39 7.52 -9.74
CA LYS A 69 6.84 8.83 -10.27
C LYS A 69 8.18 9.30 -9.69
N TYR A 70 8.89 8.46 -8.95
CA TYR A 70 10.19 8.83 -8.35
C TYR A 70 11.31 9.01 -9.39
N ARG A 71 11.12 8.52 -10.62
CA ARG A 71 12.07 8.58 -11.73
C ARG A 71 11.39 9.07 -13.00
#